data_AF-A0A844GBX4-F1
#
_entry.id   AF-A0A844GBX4-F1
#
_cell.length_a   1.000
_cell.length_b   1.000
_cell.length_c   1.000
_cell.angle_alpha   90.00
_cell.angle_beta   90.00
_cell.angle_gamma   90.00
#
_symmetry.space_group_name_H-M   'P 1'
#
loop_
_entity.id
_entity.type
_entity.pdbx_description
1 polymer ?
#
loop_
_entity_poly.entity_id
_entity_poly.type
_entity_poly.pdbx_seq_one_letter_code
_entity_poly.pdbx_strand_id
1 'polypeptide(L)'
;MVYAYVPQQVATNITSGATLNSSGLGSTVNPAFDGGTLKVSAAGTVSADFTVSSRNGTIDQNGNTSTWSGDIQDLAPGVPGKLTIINSGAAGQGYVDLSGVNTYSGGTEVDAGAVLRISDPRSLGTGGLALVGSATTPATLRTTANMTISTPVSVAGDPVFSVAPGTTLTVSSPITDGSMAGDVVVDGGGTLNLTAANTYTGPTTINAGSTLALTGNNASISTSSAVTNNGILDLRNANPAGVSFSGSYTQGSTGALRMAGAPGAFQKVSIAGAATLNGVLDLTAAQGNYAIGRYVLIEASGGRSGTFSTFSNNLAGVTRLGYLLGYDANQVYLDLTPAADDTLQQVRRNASGLLSVINT
;
A
#
# COMPACT_ATOMS: atom_id res chain seq x y z
N MET A 1 -39.15 12.06 55.61
CA MET A 1 -38.09 12.01 54.59
C MET A 1 -38.75 12.16 53.23
N VAL A 2 -38.63 13.33 52.61
CA VAL A 2 -39.10 13.56 51.24
C VAL A 2 -37.96 13.12 50.33
N TYR A 3 -38.14 12.04 49.57
CA TYR A 3 -37.21 11.69 48.50
C TYR A 3 -37.34 12.75 47.41
N ALA A 4 -36.34 13.61 47.26
CA ALA A 4 -36.29 14.52 46.13
C ALA A 4 -36.22 13.67 44.85
N TYR A 5 -37.20 13.83 43.97
CA TYR A 5 -37.12 13.33 42.61
C TYR A 5 -35.96 14.04 41.92
N VAL A 6 -34.85 13.34 41.74
CA VAL A 6 -33.79 13.76 40.83
C VAL A 6 -34.23 13.30 39.45
N PRO A 7 -34.56 14.20 38.51
CA PRO A 7 -34.86 13.79 37.15
C PRO A 7 -33.66 13.01 36.63
N GLN A 8 -33.87 11.75 36.19
CA GLN A 8 -32.85 11.10 35.40
C GLN A 8 -32.63 11.94 34.16
N GLN A 9 -31.40 12.40 33.98
CA GLN A 9 -31.02 13.12 32.76
C GLN A 9 -31.24 12.18 31.58
N VAL A 10 -32.11 12.58 30.66
CA VAL A 10 -32.37 11.78 29.44
C VAL A 10 -31.12 11.82 28.59
N ALA A 11 -30.52 10.66 28.35
CA ALA A 11 -29.36 10.54 27.50
C ALA A 11 -29.67 11.06 26.09
N THR A 12 -28.75 11.83 25.51
CA THR A 12 -28.94 12.46 24.19
C THR A 12 -28.16 11.73 23.11
N ASN A 13 -28.74 11.63 21.91
CA ASN A 13 -28.00 11.20 20.72
C ASN A 13 -26.90 12.21 20.38
N ILE A 14 -25.91 11.76 19.62
CA ILE A 14 -24.77 12.58 19.17
C ILE A 14 -25.22 13.34 17.92
N THR A 15 -26.03 14.38 18.12
CA THR A 15 -26.70 15.14 17.06
C THR A 15 -25.79 16.16 16.37
N SER A 16 -26.13 16.51 15.13
CA SER A 16 -25.45 17.54 14.33
C SER A 16 -25.03 18.78 15.14
N GLY A 17 -23.75 19.14 15.05
CA GLY A 17 -23.15 20.28 15.74
C GLY A 17 -22.80 20.05 17.22
N ALA A 18 -23.21 18.92 17.81
CA ALA A 18 -22.81 18.57 19.17
C ALA A 18 -21.44 17.87 19.17
N THR A 19 -20.59 18.25 20.13
CA THR A 19 -19.39 17.48 20.51
C THR A 19 -19.62 16.96 21.92
N LEU A 20 -19.82 15.66 22.06
CA LEU A 20 -20.08 14.99 23.34
C LEU A 20 -18.86 14.17 23.76
N ASN A 21 -18.69 13.96 25.06
CA ASN A 21 -17.55 13.22 25.61
C ASN A 21 -17.90 11.73 25.77
N SER A 22 -16.97 10.85 25.39
CA SER A 22 -17.14 9.40 25.54
C SER A 22 -17.34 8.94 26.98
N SER A 23 -16.88 9.72 27.98
CA SER A 23 -17.16 9.48 29.40
C SER A 23 -18.64 9.59 29.77
N GLY A 24 -19.48 10.19 28.93
CA GLY A 24 -20.93 10.28 29.10
C GLY A 24 -21.72 9.11 28.51
N LEU A 25 -21.07 8.19 27.78
CA LEU A 25 -21.76 7.06 27.15
C LEU A 25 -22.51 6.19 28.17
N GLY A 26 -23.75 5.84 27.85
CA GLY A 26 -24.61 5.01 28.71
C GLY A 26 -25.20 5.74 29.92
N SER A 27 -24.89 7.04 30.10
CA SER A 27 -25.47 7.88 31.14
C SER A 27 -26.14 9.12 30.54
N THR A 28 -25.35 10.03 30.00
CA THR A 28 -25.82 11.30 29.42
C THR A 28 -25.78 11.31 27.88
N VAL A 29 -25.12 10.32 27.28
CA VAL A 29 -24.94 10.19 25.83
C VAL A 29 -25.39 8.79 25.38
N ASN A 30 -26.29 8.76 24.40
CA ASN A 30 -26.68 7.52 23.72
C ASN A 30 -25.60 7.11 22.69
N PRO A 31 -25.35 5.82 22.48
CA PRO A 31 -24.46 5.34 21.43
C PRO A 31 -25.14 5.41 20.04
N ALA A 32 -25.54 6.62 19.64
CA ALA A 32 -26.26 6.88 18.40
C ALA A 32 -25.72 8.14 17.74
N PHE A 33 -24.99 7.95 16.64
CA PHE A 33 -24.52 9.04 15.79
C PHE A 33 -25.66 9.57 14.93
N ASP A 34 -25.85 10.89 15.00
CA ASP A 34 -26.90 11.62 14.29
C ASP A 34 -26.40 12.99 13.79
N GLY A 35 -25.17 12.98 13.28
CA GLY A 35 -24.44 14.10 12.69
C GLY A 35 -23.43 14.80 13.60
N GLY A 36 -23.33 14.42 14.87
CA GLY A 36 -22.41 15.01 15.82
C GLY A 36 -21.08 14.26 15.96
N THR A 37 -20.26 14.76 16.88
CA THR A 37 -18.94 14.23 17.22
C THR A 37 -18.95 13.61 18.62
N LEU A 38 -18.43 12.37 18.73
CA LEU A 38 -18.07 11.77 20.01
C LEU A 38 -16.57 11.89 20.22
N LYS A 39 -16.18 12.69 21.21
CA LYS A 39 -14.80 12.97 21.59
C LYS A 39 -14.32 11.98 22.63
N VAL A 40 -13.26 11.25 22.30
CA VAL A 40 -12.62 10.29 23.21
C VAL A 40 -12.01 11.05 24.39
N SER A 41 -12.53 10.80 25.59
CA SER A 41 -12.16 11.54 26.79
C SER A 41 -10.85 11.07 27.42
N ALA A 42 -10.54 9.77 27.29
CA ALA A 42 -9.32 9.14 27.79
C ALA A 42 -9.06 7.85 27.01
N ALA A 43 -7.84 7.32 27.11
CA ALA A 43 -7.54 6.01 26.53
C ALA A 43 -8.39 4.90 27.17
N GLY A 44 -8.87 3.95 26.38
CA GLY A 44 -9.73 2.88 26.89
C GLY A 44 -10.52 2.13 25.84
N THR A 45 -11.53 1.38 26.28
CA THR A 45 -12.40 0.57 25.41
C THR A 45 -13.81 1.14 25.41
N VAL A 46 -14.40 1.25 24.23
CA VAL A 46 -15.81 1.49 23.98
C VAL A 46 -16.43 0.17 23.53
N SER A 47 -17.26 -0.42 24.38
CA SER A 47 -17.90 -1.73 24.13
C SER A 47 -19.39 -1.63 23.78
N ALA A 48 -19.94 -0.41 23.73
CA ALA A 48 -21.32 -0.21 23.32
C ALA A 48 -21.45 -0.37 21.80
N ASP A 49 -22.53 -1.00 21.35
CA ASP A 49 -22.93 -0.99 19.95
C ASP A 49 -23.47 0.39 19.58
N PHE A 50 -23.18 0.84 18.36
CA PHE A 50 -23.63 2.13 17.84
C PHE A 50 -24.54 1.99 16.64
N THR A 51 -25.45 2.95 16.51
CA THR A 51 -26.13 3.23 15.25
C THR A 51 -25.61 4.52 14.63
N VAL A 52 -25.51 4.60 13.30
CA VAL A 52 -25.24 5.83 12.55
C VAL A 52 -26.38 6.17 11.61
N SER A 53 -26.94 7.38 11.72
CA SER A 53 -28.02 7.82 10.84
C SER A 53 -27.49 8.35 9.51
N SER A 54 -28.39 8.72 8.59
CA SER A 54 -28.05 9.43 7.35
C SER A 54 -27.40 10.80 7.55
N ARG A 55 -27.38 11.32 8.79
CA ARG A 55 -26.64 12.52 9.15
C ARG A 55 -25.18 12.25 9.47
N ASN A 56 -24.74 11.00 9.40
CA ASN A 56 -23.37 10.54 9.65
C ASN A 56 -22.97 10.63 11.13
N GLY A 57 -21.72 10.28 11.42
CA GLY A 57 -21.14 10.37 12.76
C GLY A 57 -19.66 10.64 12.71
N THR A 58 -19.15 11.31 13.74
CA THR A 58 -17.72 11.59 13.86
C THR A 58 -17.16 11.03 15.17
N ILE A 59 -16.06 10.30 15.09
CA ILE A 59 -15.24 9.95 16.26
C ILE A 59 -14.03 10.86 16.28
N ASP A 60 -13.87 11.63 17.35
CA ASP A 60 -12.69 12.46 17.58
C ASP A 60 -11.74 11.77 18.57
N GLN A 61 -10.56 11.40 18.08
CA GLN A 61 -9.48 10.77 18.84
C GLN A 61 -9.02 11.63 20.01
N ASN A 62 -9.00 12.96 19.86
CA ASN A 62 -8.49 13.88 20.87
C ASN A 62 -7.10 13.49 21.42
N GLY A 63 -6.23 12.93 20.58
CA GLY A 63 -4.91 12.42 20.96
C GLY A 63 -4.92 11.11 21.76
N ASN A 64 -6.09 10.52 22.03
CA ASN A 64 -6.23 9.30 22.83
C ASN A 64 -6.24 8.03 21.98
N THR A 65 -5.81 6.93 22.60
CA THR A 65 -5.96 5.58 22.03
C THR A 65 -7.27 4.96 22.53
N SER A 66 -8.18 4.59 21.63
CA SER A 66 -9.43 3.92 21.99
C SER A 66 -9.67 2.66 21.16
N THR A 67 -10.15 1.59 21.81
CA THR A 67 -10.61 0.38 21.13
C THR A 67 -12.13 0.35 21.11
N TRP A 68 -12.72 0.23 19.92
CA TRP A 68 -14.16 0.18 19.70
C TRP A 68 -14.52 -1.27 19.33
N SER A 69 -15.12 -1.95 20.30
CA SER A 69 -15.39 -3.39 20.24
C SER A 69 -16.87 -3.73 20.01
N GLY A 70 -17.77 -2.79 20.24
CA GLY A 70 -19.17 -2.92 19.83
C GLY A 70 -19.33 -2.74 18.32
N ASP A 71 -20.39 -3.33 17.78
CA ASP A 71 -20.71 -3.25 16.36
C ASP A 71 -21.35 -1.89 16.04
N ILE A 72 -21.06 -1.35 14.86
CA ILE A 72 -21.64 -0.12 14.33
C ILE A 72 -22.48 -0.46 13.11
N GLN A 73 -23.75 -0.07 13.11
CA GLN A 73 -24.70 -0.34 12.04
C GLN A 73 -25.44 0.93 11.60
N ASP A 74 -26.05 0.90 10.42
CA ASP A 74 -26.97 1.98 10.03
C ASP A 74 -28.15 2.04 11.00
N LEU A 75 -28.60 3.24 11.36
CA LEU A 75 -29.77 3.43 12.22
C LEU A 75 -31.04 2.88 11.59
N ALA A 76 -31.18 3.05 10.27
CA ALA A 76 -32.29 2.55 9.50
C ALA A 76 -31.77 1.66 8.36
N PRO A 77 -32.26 0.42 8.19
CA PRO A 77 -31.81 -0.47 7.13
C PRO A 77 -31.91 0.18 5.74
N GLY A 78 -30.82 0.12 4.98
CA GLY A 78 -30.74 0.67 3.63
C GLY A 78 -30.63 2.20 3.57
N VAL A 79 -30.47 2.88 4.70
CA VAL A 79 -30.21 4.32 4.78
C VAL A 79 -28.74 4.52 5.21
N PRO A 80 -27.83 4.81 4.27
CA PRO A 80 -26.40 4.82 4.56
C PRO A 80 -26.02 5.88 5.59
N GLY A 81 -25.35 5.46 6.66
CA GLY A 81 -24.64 6.35 7.58
C GLY A 81 -23.12 6.22 7.41
N LYS A 82 -22.42 7.35 7.29
CA LYS A 82 -20.95 7.43 7.19
C LYS A 82 -20.33 7.67 8.56
N LEU A 83 -19.16 7.09 8.79
CA LEU A 83 -18.31 7.38 9.95
C LEU A 83 -17.08 8.19 9.53
N THR A 84 -16.83 9.32 10.16
CA THR A 84 -15.59 10.11 10.00
C THR A 84 -14.73 10.00 11.25
N ILE A 85 -13.43 9.74 11.09
CA ILE A 85 -12.45 9.69 12.18
C ILE A 85 -11.58 10.94 12.07
N ILE A 86 -11.62 11.77 13.11
CA ILE A 86 -10.79 12.98 13.23
C ILE A 86 -9.87 12.88 14.44
N ASN A 87 -8.93 13.81 14.54
CA ASN A 87 -8.11 13.97 15.73
C ASN A 87 -7.95 15.46 16.07
N SER A 88 -8.70 15.95 17.05
CA SER A 88 -8.53 17.31 17.57
C SER A 88 -7.31 17.46 18.48
N GLY A 89 -6.62 16.35 18.78
CA GLY A 89 -5.36 16.35 19.50
C GLY A 89 -4.18 16.68 18.59
N ALA A 90 -2.96 16.45 19.06
CA ALA A 90 -1.79 16.55 18.20
C ALA A 90 -1.81 15.44 17.13
N ALA A 91 -1.50 15.81 15.88
CA ALA A 91 -1.51 14.89 14.75
C ALA A 91 -0.68 13.62 15.01
N GLY A 92 -1.22 12.46 14.66
CA GLY A 92 -0.57 11.16 14.86
C GLY A 92 -0.50 10.68 16.31
N GLN A 93 -0.97 11.45 17.30
CA GLN A 93 -1.14 10.95 18.66
C GLN A 93 -2.45 10.20 18.82
N GLY A 94 -2.39 9.07 19.51
CA GLY A 94 -3.54 8.20 19.69
C GLY A 94 -3.97 7.50 18.40
N TYR A 95 -5.03 6.72 18.50
CA TYR A 95 -5.68 6.06 17.38
C TYR A 95 -7.07 5.56 17.80
N VAL A 96 -7.95 5.40 16.83
CA VAL A 96 -9.18 4.62 17.00
C VAL A 96 -8.92 3.23 16.43
N ASP A 97 -9.08 2.21 17.25
CA ASP A 97 -9.00 0.80 16.88
C ASP A 97 -10.42 0.25 16.69
N LEU A 98 -10.89 0.19 15.45
CA LEU A 98 -12.19 -0.42 15.14
C LEU A 98 -12.02 -1.94 15.07
N SER A 99 -12.65 -2.64 16.00
CA SER A 99 -12.55 -4.10 16.16
C SER A 99 -13.88 -4.85 16.09
N GLY A 100 -15.01 -4.13 16.17
CA GLY A 100 -16.35 -4.68 15.93
C GLY A 100 -16.57 -5.09 14.47
N VAL A 101 -17.60 -5.91 14.23
CA VAL A 101 -18.04 -6.33 12.91
C VAL A 101 -19.12 -5.36 12.43
N ASN A 102 -18.69 -4.36 11.68
CA ASN A 102 -19.55 -3.24 11.35
C ASN A 102 -20.39 -3.50 10.09
N THR A 103 -21.58 -2.91 10.04
CA THR A 103 -22.53 -3.05 8.91
C THR A 103 -23.02 -1.72 8.34
N TYR A 104 -22.62 -0.58 8.92
CA TYR A 104 -22.93 0.72 8.34
C TYR A 104 -22.46 0.83 6.89
N SER A 105 -23.28 1.45 6.04
CA SER A 105 -23.07 1.39 4.59
C SER A 105 -22.61 2.70 3.95
N GLY A 106 -22.52 3.79 4.71
CA GLY A 106 -22.05 5.09 4.20
C GLY A 106 -20.54 5.21 4.06
N GLY A 107 -19.77 4.24 4.58
CA GLY A 107 -18.31 4.18 4.49
C GLY A 107 -17.59 4.82 5.68
N THR A 108 -16.27 4.73 5.64
CA THR A 108 -15.36 5.26 6.67
C THR A 108 -14.44 6.31 6.06
N GLU A 109 -14.33 7.47 6.69
CA GLU A 109 -13.36 8.50 6.34
C GLU A 109 -12.38 8.69 7.48
N VAL A 110 -11.10 8.90 7.15
CA VAL A 110 -10.03 9.23 8.09
C VAL A 110 -9.44 10.56 7.65
N ASP A 111 -9.53 11.56 8.52
CA ASP A 111 -9.06 12.90 8.23
C ASP A 111 -7.60 13.11 8.66
N ALA A 112 -7.01 14.18 8.14
CA ALA A 112 -5.66 14.61 8.46
C ALA A 112 -5.40 14.68 9.97
N GLY A 113 -4.33 14.02 10.39
CA GLY A 113 -3.90 13.92 11.79
C GLY A 113 -4.50 12.74 12.55
N ALA A 114 -5.50 12.05 11.98
CA ALA A 114 -6.11 10.88 12.59
C ALA A 114 -5.42 9.56 12.16
N VAL A 115 -5.44 8.59 13.08
CA VAL A 115 -4.94 7.23 12.85
C VAL A 115 -6.06 6.21 13.09
N LEU A 116 -6.56 5.56 12.04
CA LEU A 116 -7.50 4.44 12.16
C LEU A 116 -6.72 3.12 12.19
N ARG A 117 -6.88 2.31 13.24
CA ARG A 117 -6.34 0.95 13.32
C ARG A 117 -7.44 -0.08 13.09
N ILE A 118 -7.14 -1.11 12.30
CA ILE A 118 -8.02 -2.29 12.10
C ILE A 118 -7.22 -3.59 12.08
N SER A 119 -7.92 -4.70 12.35
CA SER A 119 -7.40 -6.08 12.23
C SER A 119 -8.32 -7.02 11.43
N ASP A 120 -9.49 -6.55 11.02
CA ASP A 120 -10.42 -7.22 10.11
C ASP A 120 -11.02 -6.18 9.14
N PRO A 121 -11.20 -6.48 7.84
CA PRO A 121 -11.80 -5.52 6.91
C PRO A 121 -13.27 -5.22 7.23
N ARG A 122 -13.98 -6.12 7.93
CA ARG A 122 -15.37 -5.89 8.39
C ARG A 122 -15.46 -4.74 9.41
N SER A 123 -14.34 -4.32 10.00
CA SER A 123 -14.28 -3.11 10.84
C SER A 123 -14.61 -1.82 10.08
N LEU A 124 -14.57 -1.80 8.74
CA LEU A 124 -14.88 -0.63 7.92
C LEU A 124 -16.36 -0.52 7.52
N GLY A 125 -17.19 -1.47 7.93
CA GLY A 125 -18.55 -1.55 7.40
C GLY A 125 -18.55 -2.02 5.94
N THR A 126 -19.59 -1.64 5.20
CA THR A 126 -19.81 -2.09 3.81
C THR A 126 -19.56 -1.00 2.76
N GLY A 127 -19.37 0.25 3.19
CA GLY A 127 -19.06 1.38 2.31
C GLY A 127 -17.59 1.51 1.96
N GLY A 128 -17.26 2.56 1.18
CA GLY A 128 -15.87 2.86 0.80
C GLY A 128 -15.01 3.38 1.96
N LEU A 129 -13.69 3.33 1.78
CA LEU A 129 -12.70 3.94 2.65
C LEU A 129 -12.15 5.21 1.99
N ALA A 130 -12.21 6.34 2.70
CA ALA A 130 -11.56 7.58 2.30
C ALA A 130 -10.44 7.93 3.27
N LEU A 131 -9.22 8.14 2.75
CA LEU A 131 -8.10 8.68 3.51
C LEU A 131 -7.84 10.10 3.02
N VAL A 132 -8.11 11.09 3.87
CA VAL A 132 -8.12 12.51 3.53
C VAL A 132 -7.06 13.25 4.35
N GLY A 133 -5.82 13.18 3.88
CA GLY A 133 -4.72 13.95 4.43
C GLY A 133 -4.76 15.41 3.98
N SER A 134 -3.80 16.20 4.46
CA SER A 134 -3.49 17.54 3.95
C SER A 134 -2.13 17.53 3.26
N ALA A 135 -1.65 18.70 2.80
CA ALA A 135 -0.31 18.81 2.22
C ALA A 135 0.83 18.54 3.22
N THR A 136 0.56 18.56 4.53
CA THR A 136 1.60 18.45 5.58
C THR A 136 1.21 17.54 6.74
N THR A 137 0.01 16.96 6.72
CA THR A 137 -0.53 16.18 7.83
C THR A 137 -1.20 14.93 7.28
N PRO A 138 -0.72 13.73 7.67
CA PRO A 138 -1.21 12.51 7.05
C PRO A 138 -2.57 12.08 7.59
N ALA A 139 -3.34 11.37 6.77
CA ALA A 139 -4.43 10.51 7.23
C ALA A 139 -3.93 9.07 7.22
N THR A 140 -3.90 8.40 8.37
CA THR A 140 -3.23 7.09 8.49
C THR A 140 -4.24 5.95 8.67
N LEU A 141 -4.19 4.97 7.78
CA LEU A 141 -4.72 3.63 8.02
C LEU A 141 -3.62 2.73 8.55
N ARG A 142 -3.82 2.14 9.73
CA ARG A 142 -2.94 1.13 10.32
C ARG A 142 -3.60 -0.24 10.32
N THR A 143 -2.94 -1.23 9.72
CA THR A 143 -3.41 -2.63 9.72
C THR A 143 -2.47 -3.50 10.53
N THR A 144 -3.01 -4.50 11.23
CA THR A 144 -2.23 -5.37 12.13
C THR A 144 -2.41 -6.86 11.91
N ALA A 145 -3.09 -7.25 10.83
CA ALA A 145 -3.29 -8.62 10.42
C ALA A 145 -3.32 -8.71 8.88
N ASN A 146 -3.18 -9.92 8.35
CA ASN A 146 -3.39 -10.17 6.92
C ASN A 146 -4.86 -9.95 6.58
N MET A 147 -5.13 -9.10 5.58
CA MET A 147 -6.51 -8.79 5.19
C MET A 147 -6.63 -8.31 3.74
N THR A 148 -7.86 -8.27 3.25
CA THR A 148 -8.20 -7.68 1.96
C THR A 148 -9.28 -6.62 2.11
N ILE A 149 -8.99 -5.40 1.67
CA ILE A 149 -10.00 -4.35 1.47
C ILE A 149 -10.46 -4.44 0.01
N SER A 150 -11.72 -4.83 -0.16
CA SER A 150 -12.39 -4.94 -1.45
C SER A 150 -13.38 -3.80 -1.73
N THR A 151 -13.66 -2.95 -0.75
CA THR A 151 -14.48 -1.75 -0.95
C THR A 151 -13.69 -0.67 -1.70
N PRO A 152 -14.36 0.32 -2.33
CA PRO A 152 -13.67 1.43 -2.98
C PRO A 152 -12.75 2.17 -2.00
N VAL A 153 -11.56 2.55 -2.46
CA VAL A 153 -10.60 3.33 -1.66
C VAL A 153 -10.29 4.64 -2.39
N SER A 154 -10.46 5.76 -1.71
CA SER A 154 -10.04 7.08 -2.22
C SER A 154 -8.97 7.71 -1.35
N VAL A 155 -8.00 8.37 -1.98
CA VAL A 155 -6.88 9.08 -1.34
C VAL A 155 -6.90 10.56 -1.72
N ALA A 156 -6.64 11.44 -0.76
CA ALA A 156 -6.47 12.88 -1.00
C ALA A 156 -5.40 13.45 -0.06
N GLY A 157 -4.51 14.31 -0.56
CA GLY A 157 -3.41 14.86 0.24
C GLY A 157 -2.32 13.82 0.52
N ASP A 158 -2.01 13.62 1.80
CA ASP A 158 -0.99 12.68 2.33
C ASP A 158 -1.58 11.41 3.02
N PRO A 159 -2.15 10.42 2.31
CA PRO A 159 -2.53 9.15 2.92
C PRO A 159 -1.37 8.18 3.20
N VAL A 160 -1.35 7.67 4.43
CA VAL A 160 -0.39 6.66 4.89
C VAL A 160 -1.06 5.32 5.14
N PHE A 161 -0.60 4.29 4.43
CA PHE A 161 -0.89 2.88 4.68
C PHE A 161 0.21 2.28 5.56
N SER A 162 -0.01 2.29 6.87
CA SER A 162 0.89 1.69 7.86
C SER A 162 0.54 0.21 8.07
N VAL A 163 1.26 -0.69 7.42
CA VAL A 163 1.03 -2.14 7.51
C VAL A 163 2.02 -2.73 8.51
N ALA A 164 1.53 -3.46 9.51
CA ALA A 164 2.39 -4.02 10.55
C ALA A 164 3.43 -5.04 9.99
N PRO A 165 4.62 -5.15 10.61
CA PRO A 165 5.64 -6.10 10.15
C PRO A 165 5.12 -7.54 10.12
N GLY A 166 5.50 -8.27 9.07
CA GLY A 166 5.06 -9.66 8.87
C GLY A 166 3.60 -9.84 8.43
N THR A 167 2.89 -8.73 8.16
CA THR A 167 1.51 -8.77 7.66
C THR A 167 1.39 -8.14 6.27
N THR A 168 0.30 -8.47 5.59
CA THR A 168 -0.05 -7.95 4.26
C THR A 168 -1.45 -7.37 4.26
N LEU A 169 -1.56 -6.09 3.91
CA LEU A 169 -2.81 -5.48 3.47
C LEU A 169 -2.91 -5.63 1.95
N THR A 170 -3.91 -6.39 1.48
CA THR A 170 -4.27 -6.41 0.06
C THR A 170 -5.39 -5.40 -0.21
N VAL A 171 -5.24 -4.55 -1.22
CA VAL A 171 -6.31 -3.70 -1.73
C VAL A 171 -6.68 -4.18 -3.12
N SER A 172 -7.88 -4.73 -3.26
CA SER A 172 -8.34 -5.38 -4.49
C SER A 172 -9.23 -4.51 -5.36
N SER A 173 -9.65 -3.35 -4.85
CA SER A 173 -10.34 -2.32 -5.61
C SER A 173 -9.38 -1.20 -5.99
N PRO A 174 -9.60 -0.49 -7.11
CA PRO A 174 -8.77 0.66 -7.47
C PRO A 174 -8.69 1.69 -6.33
N ILE A 175 -7.46 2.14 -6.03
CA ILE A 175 -7.25 3.37 -5.29
C ILE A 175 -7.37 4.54 -6.27
N THR A 176 -8.27 5.48 -5.99
CA THR A 176 -8.51 6.67 -6.81
C THR A 176 -8.26 7.95 -6.05
N ASP A 177 -8.06 9.06 -6.75
CA ASP A 177 -8.08 10.37 -6.10
C ASP A 177 -9.46 10.66 -5.47
N GLY A 178 -9.45 11.40 -4.37
CA GLY A 178 -10.63 11.95 -3.72
C GLY A 178 -10.90 13.38 -4.21
N SER A 179 -11.00 14.32 -3.27
CA SER A 179 -11.24 15.75 -3.57
C SER A 179 -10.06 16.45 -4.26
N MET A 180 -8.87 15.87 -4.19
CA MET A 180 -7.63 16.32 -4.81
C MET A 180 -6.73 15.11 -5.05
N ALA A 181 -5.61 15.31 -5.76
CA ALA A 181 -4.58 14.29 -5.90
C ALA A 181 -4.16 13.77 -4.51
N GLY A 182 -4.21 12.45 -4.33
CA GLY A 182 -3.73 11.77 -3.13
C GLY A 182 -2.46 10.99 -3.44
N ASP A 183 -1.51 11.03 -2.52
CA ASP A 183 -0.37 10.12 -2.57
C ASP A 183 -0.73 8.74 -1.99
N VAL A 184 0.20 7.81 -2.15
CA VAL A 184 0.19 6.51 -1.49
C VAL A 184 1.52 6.33 -0.79
N VAL A 185 1.54 6.49 0.52
CA VAL A 185 2.70 6.21 1.36
C VAL A 185 2.56 4.84 2.00
N VAL A 186 3.52 3.95 1.75
CA VAL A 186 3.59 2.61 2.35
C VAL A 186 4.59 2.62 3.49
N ASP A 187 4.10 2.32 4.70
CA ASP A 187 4.89 2.38 5.93
C ASP A 187 4.58 1.21 6.88
N GLY A 188 5.23 1.17 8.04
CA GLY A 188 4.96 0.23 9.13
C GLY A 188 5.74 -1.08 9.08
N GLY A 189 6.44 -1.37 7.98
CA GLY A 189 7.32 -2.54 7.82
C GLY A 189 6.64 -3.79 7.25
N GLY A 190 5.34 -3.72 6.96
CA GLY A 190 4.57 -4.77 6.29
C GLY A 190 4.50 -4.61 4.77
N THR A 191 3.56 -5.34 4.16
CA THR A 191 3.32 -5.29 2.71
C THR A 191 1.97 -4.66 2.37
N LEU A 192 1.97 -3.60 1.58
CA LEU A 192 0.79 -3.18 0.82
C LEU A 192 0.82 -3.92 -0.52
N ASN A 193 -0.19 -4.75 -0.79
CA ASN A 193 -0.33 -5.48 -2.06
C ASN A 193 -1.50 -4.91 -2.87
N LEU A 194 -1.23 -4.38 -4.05
CA LEU A 194 -2.24 -3.84 -4.94
C LEU A 194 -2.50 -4.81 -6.08
N THR A 195 -3.77 -5.15 -6.32
CA THR A 195 -4.15 -6.08 -7.40
C THR A 195 -5.00 -5.43 -8.51
N ALA A 196 -5.42 -4.19 -8.31
CA ALA A 196 -6.24 -3.42 -9.26
C ALA A 196 -5.41 -2.38 -10.02
N ALA A 197 -6.01 -1.83 -11.08
CA ALA A 197 -5.46 -0.69 -11.80
C ALA A 197 -5.79 0.58 -11.00
N ASN A 198 -4.82 1.10 -10.26
CA ASN A 198 -4.99 2.30 -9.46
C ASN A 198 -4.85 3.55 -10.34
N THR A 199 -5.62 4.59 -10.01
CA THR A 199 -5.72 5.82 -10.81
C THR A 199 -5.48 7.09 -10.00
N TYR A 200 -5.00 6.98 -8.76
CA TYR A 200 -4.52 8.14 -8.01
C TYR A 200 -3.35 8.80 -8.74
N THR A 201 -3.25 10.12 -8.64
CA THR A 201 -2.27 10.91 -9.42
C THR A 201 -1.16 11.51 -8.56
N GLY A 202 -1.28 11.45 -7.24
CA GLY A 202 -0.19 11.80 -6.33
C GLY A 202 1.00 10.83 -6.42
N PRO A 203 2.09 11.14 -5.71
CA PRO A 203 3.27 10.28 -5.68
C PRO A 203 3.01 8.95 -4.96
N THR A 204 3.87 7.96 -5.21
CA THR A 204 3.94 6.72 -4.43
C THR A 204 5.27 6.72 -3.67
N THR A 205 5.22 6.57 -2.36
CA THR A 205 6.42 6.50 -1.52
C THR A 205 6.42 5.20 -0.74
N ILE A 206 7.50 4.42 -0.86
CA ILE A 206 7.70 3.18 -0.11
C ILE A 206 8.77 3.46 0.92
N ASN A 207 8.38 3.57 2.20
CA ASN A 207 9.33 3.86 3.28
C ASN A 207 10.23 2.66 3.56
N ALA A 208 11.39 2.94 4.16
CA ALA A 208 12.35 1.92 4.52
C ALA A 208 11.72 0.82 5.39
N GLY A 209 12.06 -0.44 5.10
CA GLY A 209 11.50 -1.61 5.77
C GLY A 209 10.11 -2.03 5.28
N SER A 210 9.41 -1.22 4.50
CA SER A 210 8.06 -1.53 3.98
C SER A 210 8.10 -2.08 2.55
N THR A 211 7.06 -2.78 2.14
CA THR A 211 6.95 -3.36 0.79
C THR A 211 5.68 -2.89 0.08
N LEU A 212 5.80 -2.39 -1.15
CA LEU A 212 4.70 -2.30 -2.10
C LEU A 212 4.83 -3.46 -3.10
N ALA A 213 3.82 -4.33 -3.15
CA ALA A 213 3.71 -5.38 -4.14
C ALA A 213 2.63 -5.07 -5.17
N LEU A 214 2.93 -5.29 -6.45
CA LEU A 214 1.92 -5.27 -7.52
C LEU A 214 1.69 -6.72 -7.96
N THR A 215 0.46 -7.21 -7.79
CA THR A 215 0.13 -8.62 -8.06
C THR A 215 -1.03 -8.76 -9.03
N GLY A 216 -0.79 -9.43 -10.15
CA GLY A 216 -1.76 -9.70 -11.19
C GLY A 216 -1.66 -8.75 -12.39
N ASN A 217 -2.29 -9.15 -13.49
CA ASN A 217 -2.17 -8.47 -14.78
C ASN A 217 -2.75 -7.05 -14.78
N ASN A 218 -3.69 -6.76 -13.88
CA ASN A 218 -4.34 -5.46 -13.78
C ASN A 218 -3.66 -4.55 -12.74
N ALA A 219 -2.74 -5.06 -11.94
CA ALA A 219 -2.07 -4.28 -10.91
C ALA A 219 -1.22 -3.17 -11.53
N SER A 220 -1.59 -1.92 -11.29
CA SER A 220 -0.92 -0.75 -11.88
C SER A 220 -0.92 0.44 -10.93
N ILE A 221 0.13 1.25 -11.01
CA ILE A 221 0.25 2.59 -10.42
C ILE A 221 0.69 3.60 -11.49
N SER A 222 0.29 3.36 -12.75
CA SER A 222 0.82 4.07 -13.91
C SER A 222 0.59 5.58 -13.93
N THR A 223 -0.41 6.05 -13.19
CA THR A 223 -0.74 7.48 -13.04
C THR A 223 0.04 8.17 -11.93
N SER A 224 0.86 7.45 -11.17
CA SER A 224 1.68 8.03 -10.09
C SER A 224 2.63 9.08 -10.66
N SER A 225 2.57 10.30 -10.10
CA SER A 225 3.38 11.45 -10.55
C SER A 225 4.86 11.35 -10.18
N ALA A 226 5.19 10.50 -9.22
CA ALA A 226 6.54 10.04 -8.93
C ALA A 226 6.48 8.70 -8.16
N VAL A 227 7.54 7.92 -8.19
CA VAL A 227 7.70 6.72 -7.35
C VAL A 227 9.04 6.79 -6.63
N THR A 228 9.00 6.82 -5.30
CA THR A 228 10.18 6.79 -4.43
C THR A 228 10.23 5.47 -3.68
N ASN A 229 11.26 4.66 -3.93
CA ASN A 229 11.43 3.35 -3.34
C ASN A 229 12.59 3.35 -2.33
N ASN A 230 12.30 3.55 -1.05
CA ASN A 230 13.27 3.40 0.05
C ASN A 230 13.17 2.04 0.76
N GLY A 231 12.06 1.32 0.53
CA GLY A 231 11.81 -0.06 0.97
C GLY A 231 11.91 -1.05 -0.19
N ILE A 232 10.88 -1.86 -0.41
CA ILE A 232 10.83 -2.83 -1.49
C ILE A 232 9.68 -2.50 -2.44
N LEU A 233 9.97 -2.38 -3.73
CA LEU A 233 8.99 -2.45 -4.79
C LEU A 233 9.05 -3.85 -5.41
N ASP A 234 8.01 -4.66 -5.18
CA ASP A 234 7.95 -6.05 -5.64
C ASP A 234 7.05 -6.20 -6.86
N LEU A 235 7.69 -6.45 -8.00
CA LEU A 235 7.04 -6.63 -9.31
C LEU A 235 7.11 -8.07 -9.80
N ARG A 236 7.53 -9.02 -8.97
CA ARG A 236 7.72 -10.42 -9.41
C ARG A 236 6.43 -11.09 -9.89
N ASN A 237 5.29 -10.63 -9.39
CA ASN A 237 3.97 -11.13 -9.77
C ASN A 237 3.11 -10.06 -10.47
N ALA A 238 3.73 -8.98 -10.95
CA ALA A 238 3.03 -7.90 -11.65
C ALA A 238 2.65 -8.33 -13.08
N ASN A 239 2.07 -7.40 -13.84
CA ASN A 239 1.76 -7.63 -15.25
C ASN A 239 3.04 -8.00 -16.03
N PRO A 240 3.08 -9.17 -16.70
CA PRO A 240 4.25 -9.61 -17.46
C PRO A 240 4.55 -8.74 -18.69
N ALA A 241 3.57 -7.95 -19.17
CA ALA A 241 3.78 -6.96 -20.22
C ALA A 241 4.57 -5.72 -19.74
N GLY A 242 4.80 -5.60 -18.43
CA GLY A 242 5.54 -4.51 -17.82
C GLY A 242 4.69 -3.66 -16.88
N VAL A 243 5.37 -2.78 -16.15
CA VAL A 243 4.78 -1.74 -15.30
C VAL A 243 5.24 -0.39 -15.85
N SER A 244 4.37 0.61 -15.80
CA SER A 244 4.72 1.97 -16.21
C SER A 244 4.54 2.96 -15.06
N PHE A 245 5.29 4.07 -15.09
CA PHE A 245 5.11 5.24 -14.24
C PHE A 245 5.05 6.49 -15.12
N SER A 246 4.03 7.34 -14.96
CA SER A 246 3.94 8.64 -15.62
C SER A 246 4.96 9.65 -15.09
N GLY A 247 5.42 9.43 -13.86
CA GLY A 247 6.35 10.29 -13.16
C GLY A 247 7.82 9.94 -13.30
N SER A 248 8.61 10.49 -12.38
CA SER A 248 9.99 10.06 -12.11
C SER A 248 10.03 8.81 -11.23
N TYR A 249 11.19 8.15 -11.22
CA TYR A 249 11.49 7.02 -10.33
C TYR A 249 12.76 7.29 -9.55
N THR A 250 12.72 7.13 -8.23
CA THR A 250 13.89 7.26 -7.36
C THR A 250 14.04 5.99 -6.53
N GLN A 251 15.14 5.28 -6.74
CA GLN A 251 15.54 4.13 -5.92
C GLN A 251 16.48 4.61 -4.81
N GLY A 252 16.04 4.50 -3.56
CA GLY A 252 16.84 4.81 -2.38
C GLY A 252 17.96 3.79 -2.17
N SER A 253 19.02 4.20 -1.47
CA SER A 253 20.20 3.35 -1.20
C SER A 253 19.91 2.12 -0.34
N THR A 254 18.87 2.19 0.50
CA THR A 254 18.39 1.06 1.32
C THR A 254 17.30 0.24 0.63
N GLY A 255 16.78 0.71 -0.51
CA GLY A 255 15.65 0.08 -1.15
C GLY A 255 16.06 -1.02 -2.13
N ALA A 256 15.08 -1.85 -2.50
CA ALA A 256 15.21 -2.89 -3.50
C ALA A 256 14.07 -2.86 -4.52
N LEU A 257 14.40 -2.97 -5.80
CA LEU A 257 13.46 -3.30 -6.86
C LEU A 257 13.52 -4.81 -7.11
N ARG A 258 12.41 -5.52 -6.90
CA ARG A 258 12.32 -6.97 -7.18
C ARG A 258 11.59 -7.21 -8.48
N MET A 259 12.21 -7.99 -9.36
CA MET A 259 11.71 -8.29 -10.69
C MET A 259 11.73 -9.79 -10.94
N ALA A 260 10.80 -10.25 -11.78
CA ALA A 260 10.81 -11.62 -12.27
C ALA A 260 11.36 -11.69 -13.70
N GLY A 261 11.90 -12.85 -14.05
CA GLY A 261 12.26 -13.20 -15.42
C GLY A 261 11.88 -14.63 -15.75
N ALA A 262 11.55 -14.87 -17.01
CA ALA A 262 11.32 -16.18 -17.59
C ALA A 262 11.95 -16.21 -18.99
N PRO A 263 12.17 -17.38 -19.60
CA PRO A 263 12.59 -17.47 -20.99
C PRO A 263 11.74 -16.60 -21.91
N GLY A 264 12.37 -15.64 -22.60
CA GLY A 264 11.72 -14.73 -23.54
C GLY A 264 10.94 -13.56 -22.92
N ALA A 265 10.80 -13.49 -21.59
CA ALA A 265 10.07 -12.41 -20.92
C ALA A 265 10.72 -12.04 -19.59
N PHE A 266 11.35 -10.88 -19.54
CA PHE A 266 11.73 -10.24 -18.29
C PHE A 266 10.72 -9.15 -17.96
N GLN A 267 10.43 -8.98 -16.67
CA GLN A 267 9.67 -7.82 -16.21
C GLN A 267 10.36 -6.56 -16.75
N LYS A 268 9.56 -5.58 -17.17
CA LYS A 268 10.04 -4.27 -17.61
C LYS A 268 9.35 -3.17 -16.82
N VAL A 269 10.09 -2.12 -16.50
CA VAL A 269 9.57 -0.87 -15.95
C VAL A 269 9.78 0.24 -16.98
N SER A 270 8.70 0.92 -17.38
CA SER A 270 8.75 2.06 -18.32
C SER A 270 8.44 3.36 -17.56
N ILE A 271 9.36 4.30 -17.55
CA ILE A 271 9.30 5.52 -16.75
C ILE A 271 9.27 6.69 -17.72
N ALA A 272 8.20 7.49 -17.69
CA ALA A 272 8.11 8.65 -18.58
C ALA A 272 9.07 9.78 -18.14
N GLY A 273 9.28 9.95 -16.85
CA GLY A 273 10.26 10.88 -16.28
C GLY A 273 11.68 10.31 -16.19
N ALA A 274 12.50 10.96 -15.36
CA ALA A 274 13.86 10.52 -15.07
C ALA A 274 13.88 9.38 -14.03
N ALA A 275 14.91 8.53 -14.10
CA ALA A 275 15.22 7.51 -13.11
C ALA A 275 16.53 7.84 -12.36
N THR A 276 16.49 7.81 -11.03
CA THR A 276 17.69 7.90 -10.17
C THR A 276 17.87 6.56 -9.46
N LEU A 277 19.00 5.89 -9.69
CA LEU A 277 19.23 4.52 -9.22
C LEU A 277 20.30 4.45 -8.13
N ASN A 278 20.04 3.60 -7.13
CA ASN A 278 20.94 3.21 -6.04
C ASN A 278 20.48 1.82 -5.54
N GLY A 279 20.92 1.36 -4.37
CA GLY A 279 20.35 0.21 -3.68
C GLY A 279 20.46 -1.09 -4.48
N VAL A 280 19.42 -1.92 -4.42
CA VAL A 280 19.42 -3.28 -4.96
C VAL A 280 18.46 -3.44 -6.13
N LEU A 281 18.94 -4.06 -7.22
CA LEU A 281 18.08 -4.76 -8.17
C LEU A 281 18.13 -6.24 -7.86
N ASP A 282 16.98 -6.84 -7.57
CA ASP A 282 16.85 -8.26 -7.25
C ASP A 282 16.01 -8.96 -8.33
N LEU A 283 16.63 -9.85 -9.09
CA LEU A 283 16.03 -10.54 -10.22
C LEU A 283 15.85 -12.03 -9.92
N THR A 284 14.60 -12.45 -9.80
CA THR A 284 14.24 -13.88 -9.68
C THR A 284 13.82 -14.43 -11.03
N ALA A 285 14.68 -15.23 -11.64
CA ALA A 285 14.46 -15.89 -12.92
C ALA A 285 13.90 -17.32 -12.73
N ALA A 286 12.94 -17.72 -13.55
CA ALA A 286 12.40 -19.07 -13.61
C ALA A 286 13.36 -20.03 -14.35
N GLN A 287 13.20 -21.34 -14.17
CA GLN A 287 13.98 -22.30 -14.95
C GLN A 287 13.56 -22.27 -16.43
N GLY A 288 14.53 -22.35 -17.34
CA GLY A 288 14.24 -22.65 -18.75
C GLY A 288 15.34 -22.23 -19.71
N ASN A 289 14.99 -22.24 -21.00
CA ASN A 289 15.94 -21.99 -22.09
C ASN A 289 15.97 -20.51 -22.47
N TYR A 290 16.90 -19.77 -21.89
CA TYR A 290 17.10 -18.37 -22.21
C TYR A 290 17.77 -18.18 -23.57
N ALA A 291 17.36 -17.14 -24.30
CA ALA A 291 18.03 -16.74 -25.53
C ALA A 291 19.13 -15.71 -25.24
N ILE A 292 20.24 -15.79 -25.97
CA ILE A 292 21.28 -14.75 -26.00
C ILE A 292 20.65 -13.46 -26.52
N GLY A 293 20.99 -12.34 -25.91
CA GLY A 293 20.51 -11.03 -26.31
C GLY A 293 20.41 -10.05 -25.16
N ARG A 294 19.97 -8.84 -25.49
CA ARG A 294 19.72 -7.75 -24.55
C ARG A 294 18.26 -7.71 -24.13
N TYR A 295 18.01 -7.66 -22.83
CA TYR A 295 16.69 -7.54 -22.24
C TYR A 295 16.61 -6.23 -21.45
N VAL A 296 15.78 -5.28 -21.90
CA VAL A 296 15.58 -4.01 -21.19
C VAL A 296 14.70 -4.27 -19.97
N LEU A 297 15.26 -4.00 -18.78
CA LEU A 297 14.56 -4.13 -17.50
C LEU A 297 13.94 -2.80 -17.07
N ILE A 298 14.63 -1.69 -17.32
CA ILE A 298 14.14 -0.34 -17.03
C ILE A 298 14.39 0.54 -18.26
N GLU A 299 13.38 1.30 -18.65
CA GLU A 299 13.44 2.37 -19.64
C GLU A 299 13.01 3.68 -18.99
N ALA A 300 13.87 4.71 -19.00
CA ALA A 300 13.57 6.03 -18.46
C ALA A 300 13.70 7.10 -19.55
N SER A 301 12.56 7.57 -20.08
CA SER A 301 12.51 8.54 -21.17
C SER A 301 13.11 9.90 -20.77
N GLY A 302 13.01 10.28 -19.50
CA GLY A 302 13.64 11.49 -18.95
C GLY A 302 15.12 11.34 -18.60
N GLY A 303 15.74 10.20 -18.92
CA GLY A 303 17.13 9.88 -18.62
C GLY A 303 17.33 9.12 -17.31
N ARG A 304 18.47 8.44 -17.21
CA ARG A 304 18.90 7.67 -16.03
C ARG A 304 20.15 8.31 -15.41
N SER A 305 20.15 8.41 -14.09
CA SER A 305 21.33 8.73 -13.27
C SER A 305 21.56 7.66 -12.20
N GLY A 306 22.82 7.48 -11.79
CA GLY A 306 23.21 6.45 -10.82
C GLY A 306 23.05 5.01 -11.31
N THR A 307 23.54 4.02 -10.57
CA THR A 307 23.39 2.59 -10.87
C THR A 307 22.87 1.87 -9.64
N PHE A 308 22.33 0.67 -9.81
CA PHE A 308 22.13 -0.20 -8.66
C PHE A 308 23.49 -0.52 -8.04
N SER A 309 23.58 -0.37 -6.71
CA SER A 309 24.78 -0.70 -5.93
C SER A 309 24.97 -2.21 -5.83
N THR A 310 23.90 -2.99 -5.99
CA THR A 310 23.94 -4.45 -5.98
C THR A 310 22.96 -5.02 -6.99
N PHE A 311 23.41 -6.04 -7.73
CA PHE A 311 22.57 -6.87 -8.58
C PHE A 311 22.47 -8.28 -7.99
N SER A 312 21.40 -8.54 -7.23
CA SER A 312 21.05 -9.86 -6.71
C SER A 312 20.28 -10.64 -7.78
N ASN A 313 20.63 -11.90 -8.00
CA ASN A 313 19.94 -12.75 -8.98
C ASN A 313 20.19 -14.24 -8.73
N ASN A 314 19.40 -15.08 -9.39
CA ASN A 314 19.57 -16.55 -9.40
C ASN A 314 19.95 -17.10 -10.80
N LEU A 315 20.45 -16.27 -11.72
CA LEU A 315 20.64 -16.63 -13.13
C LEU A 315 21.59 -17.82 -13.31
N ALA A 316 22.69 -17.88 -12.56
CA ALA A 316 23.64 -19.00 -12.60
C ALA A 316 23.00 -20.37 -12.26
N GLY A 317 21.88 -20.38 -11.53
CA GLY A 317 21.12 -21.60 -11.20
C GLY A 317 20.08 -21.99 -12.24
N VAL A 318 19.72 -21.08 -13.16
CA VAL A 318 18.63 -21.30 -14.14
C VAL A 318 19.07 -21.23 -15.60
N THR A 319 20.27 -20.74 -15.88
CA THR A 319 20.86 -20.72 -17.22
C THR A 319 22.38 -20.94 -17.18
N ARG A 320 22.92 -21.51 -18.25
CA ARG A 320 24.38 -21.62 -18.47
C ARG A 320 24.96 -20.40 -19.18
N LEU A 321 24.12 -19.49 -19.68
CA LEU A 321 24.58 -18.29 -20.36
C LEU A 321 25.36 -17.37 -19.40
N GLY A 322 26.34 -16.66 -19.95
CA GLY A 322 26.91 -15.51 -19.26
C GLY A 322 25.85 -14.41 -19.12
N TYR A 323 25.97 -13.60 -18.06
CA TYR A 323 25.05 -12.49 -17.83
C TYR A 323 25.78 -11.26 -17.31
N LEU A 324 25.36 -10.09 -17.77
CA LEU A 324 25.87 -8.79 -17.33
C LEU A 324 24.72 -7.79 -17.21
N LEU A 325 24.64 -7.10 -16.07
CA LEU A 325 23.76 -5.95 -15.93
C LEU A 325 24.48 -4.71 -16.48
N GLY A 326 23.90 -4.10 -17.50
CA GLY A 326 24.43 -2.92 -18.18
C GLY A 326 23.51 -1.70 -18.06
N TYR A 327 24.10 -0.54 -18.39
CA TYR A 327 23.47 0.76 -18.25
C TYR A 327 23.84 1.65 -19.44
N ASP A 328 22.90 2.44 -19.93
CA ASP A 328 23.17 3.56 -20.85
C ASP A 328 22.50 4.85 -20.37
N ALA A 329 22.33 5.86 -21.22
CA ALA A 329 21.74 7.14 -20.83
C ALA A 329 20.27 7.02 -20.33
N ASN A 330 19.54 5.99 -20.74
CA ASN A 330 18.10 5.84 -20.49
C ASN A 330 17.72 4.47 -19.92
N GLN A 331 18.53 3.44 -20.13
CA GLN A 331 18.17 2.06 -19.87
C GLN A 331 19.01 1.39 -18.79
N VAL A 332 18.37 0.44 -18.11
CA VAL A 332 19.01 -0.69 -17.42
C VAL A 332 18.64 -1.95 -18.19
N TYR A 333 19.64 -2.72 -18.59
CA TYR A 333 19.43 -3.93 -19.37
C TYR A 333 20.27 -5.10 -18.88
N LEU A 334 19.76 -6.31 -19.10
CA LEU A 334 20.46 -7.56 -18.88
C LEU A 334 20.94 -8.10 -20.23
N ASP A 335 22.24 -8.19 -20.42
CA ASP A 335 22.82 -8.88 -21.58
C ASP A 335 23.07 -10.34 -21.21
N LEU A 336 22.41 -11.26 -21.91
CA LEU A 336 22.70 -12.70 -21.86
C LEU A 336 23.62 -13.07 -23.02
N THR A 337 24.75 -13.70 -22.73
CA THR A 337 25.83 -13.98 -23.69
C THR A 337 26.20 -15.47 -23.69
N PRO A 338 26.87 -15.99 -24.74
CA PRO A 338 27.45 -17.32 -24.68
C PRO A 338 28.34 -17.49 -23.44
N ALA A 339 28.24 -18.64 -22.77
CA ALA A 339 29.17 -18.95 -21.68
C ALA A 339 30.59 -19.12 -22.23
N ALA A 340 31.57 -18.48 -21.59
CA ALA A 340 32.98 -18.63 -21.96
C ALA A 340 33.45 -20.08 -21.81
N ASP A 341 33.01 -20.78 -20.77
CA ASP A 341 33.34 -22.19 -20.54
C ASP A 341 32.73 -23.11 -21.59
N ASP A 342 31.48 -22.87 -21.99
CA ASP A 342 30.81 -23.64 -23.04
C ASP A 342 31.49 -23.41 -24.40
N THR A 343 31.88 -22.16 -24.66
CA THR A 343 32.64 -21.79 -25.86
C THR A 343 34.00 -22.48 -25.86
N LEU A 344 34.72 -22.47 -24.73
CA LEU A 344 36.02 -23.10 -24.58
C LEU A 344 35.95 -24.63 -24.70
N GLN A 345 34.95 -25.27 -24.09
CA GLN A 345 34.69 -26.70 -24.26
C GLN A 345 34.40 -27.05 -25.71
N GLN A 346 33.61 -26.22 -26.41
CA GLN A 346 33.34 -26.44 -27.83
C GLN A 346 34.59 -26.33 -28.68
N VAL A 347 35.44 -25.32 -28.43
CA VAL A 347 36.72 -25.16 -29.13
C VAL A 347 37.63 -26.37 -28.87
N ARG A 348 37.74 -26.86 -27.63
CA ARG A 348 38.52 -28.07 -27.30
C ARG A 348 38.00 -29.31 -28.01
N ARG A 349 36.67 -29.50 -28.08
CA ARG A 349 36.06 -30.60 -28.83
C ARG A 349 36.35 -30.51 -30.32
N ASN A 350 36.20 -29.33 -30.91
CA ASN A 350 36.50 -29.11 -32.33
C ASN A 350 37.98 -29.38 -32.62
N ALA A 351 38.90 -28.92 -31.77
CA ALA A 351 40.32 -29.19 -31.90
C ALA A 351 40.64 -30.69 -31.80
N SER A 352 40.04 -31.39 -30.83
CA SER A 352 40.19 -32.86 -30.69
C SER A 352 39.64 -33.61 -31.90
N GLY A 353 38.50 -33.18 -32.45
CA GLY A 353 37.93 -33.75 -33.67
C GLY A 353 38.85 -33.54 -34.88
N LEU A 354 39.39 -32.33 -35.05
CA LEU A 354 40.34 -32.05 -36.13
C LEU A 354 41.62 -32.90 -36.02
N LEU A 355 42.18 -33.04 -34.80
CA LEU A 355 43.33 -33.91 -34.56
C LEU A 355 43.04 -35.37 -34.93
N SER A 356 41.81 -35.85 -34.76
CA SER A 356 41.44 -37.21 -35.15
C SER A 356 41.37 -37.42 -36.67
N VAL A 357 41.10 -36.36 -37.45
CA VAL A 357 41.07 -36.41 -38.93
C VAL A 357 42.46 -36.23 -39.54
N ILE A 358 43.33 -35.44 -38.90
CA ILE A 358 44.72 -35.23 -39.38
C ILE A 358 45.57 -36.50 -39.20
N ASN A 359 45.26 -37.31 -38.19
CA ASN A 359 46.03 -38.51 -37.85
C ASN A 359 45.47 -39.81 -38.49
N THR A 360 44.57 -39.70 -39.46
CA THR A 360 44.08 -40.80 -40.31
C THR A 360 44.59 -40.65 -41.73
#